data_AF-A0AAX3BDV4-F1
#
_entry.id   AF-A0AAX3BDV4-F1
#
_cell.length_a   1.000
_cell.length_b   1.000
_cell.length_c   1.000
_cell.angle_alpha   90.00
_cell.angle_beta   90.00
_cell.angle_gamma   90.00
#
_symmetry.space_group_name_H-M   'P 1'
#
loop_
_entity.id
_entity.type
_entity.pdbx_description
1 polymer ?
#
loop_
_entity_poly.entity_id
_entity_poly.type
_entity_poly.pdbx_seq_one_letter_code
_entity_poly.pdbx_strand_id
1 'polypeptide(L)' 'MNMVDDATGTSYGLFDTGETTQVALQCLFDWIMKYGIPYSIYCDYKSLFYTKREATIEEQLAGIASNKVWRGLP' A
#
# COMPACT_ATOMS: atom_id res chain seq x y z
N MET A 1 -7.85 7.43 -1.65
CA MET A 1 -6.49 7.25 -2.21
C MET A 1 -5.99 8.59 -2.75
N ASN A 2 -4.71 8.87 -2.66
CA ASN A 2 -4.11 10.07 -3.27
C ASN A 2 -2.78 9.74 -3.95
N MET A 3 -2.42 10.58 -4.92
CA MET A 3 -1.11 10.61 -5.56
C MET A 3 -0.59 12.04 -5.56
N VAL A 4 0.72 12.18 -5.39
CA VAL A 4 1.41 13.47 -5.40
C VAL A 4 2.67 13.30 -6.25
N ASP A 5 2.86 14.21 -7.19
CA ASP A 5 4.12 14.40 -7.90
C ASP A 5 5.03 15.24 -7.00
N ASP A 6 6.12 14.65 -6.56
CA ASP A 6 7.09 15.27 -5.65
C ASP A 6 7.92 16.37 -6.31
N ALA A 7 8.10 16.32 -7.63
CA ALA A 7 8.85 17.33 -8.37
C ALA A 7 8.04 18.62 -8.59
N THR A 8 6.72 18.49 -8.81
CA THR A 8 5.85 19.64 -9.16
C THR A 8 4.86 20.05 -8.08
N GLY A 9 4.61 19.19 -7.08
CA GLY A 9 3.55 19.39 -6.08
C GLY A 9 2.14 19.14 -6.62
N THR A 10 2.00 18.66 -7.85
CA THR A 10 0.70 18.29 -8.42
C THR A 10 0.09 17.14 -7.64
N SER A 11 -1.19 17.23 -7.29
CA SER A 11 -1.87 16.19 -6.53
C SER A 11 -3.19 15.77 -7.17
N TYR A 12 -3.54 14.51 -6.93
CA TYR A 12 -4.81 13.91 -7.30
C TYR A 12 -5.36 13.11 -6.13
N GLY A 13 -6.67 13.22 -5.90
CA GLY A 13 -7.37 12.53 -4.81
C GLY A 13 -8.62 11.82 -5.34
N LEU A 14 -8.80 10.59 -4.89
CA LEU A 14 -9.97 9.75 -5.18
C LEU A 14 -10.62 9.33 -3.86
N PHE A 15 -11.88 9.73 -3.69
CA PHE A 15 -12.72 9.31 -2.55
C PHE A 15 -13.48 8.05 -2.91
N ASP A 16 -13.44 7.07 -2.01
CA ASP A 16 -14.21 5.83 -2.10
C ASP A 16 -14.56 5.38 -0.67
N THR A 17 -15.42 4.38 -0.56
CA THR A 17 -15.85 3.68 0.65
C THR A 17 -14.73 2.97 1.41
N GLY A 18 -13.58 2.70 0.76
CA GLY A 18 -12.44 2.07 1.42
C GLY A 18 -11.13 2.15 0.64
N GLU A 19 -10.04 1.83 1.34
CA GLU A 19 -8.70 1.70 0.75
C GLU A 19 -8.50 0.28 0.24
N THR A 20 -8.77 0.08 -1.06
CA THR A 20 -8.60 -1.22 -1.72
C THR A 20 -7.60 -1.14 -2.86
N THR A 21 -7.05 -2.28 -3.27
CA THR A 21 -6.18 -2.36 -4.46
C THR A 21 -6.89 -1.84 -5.71
N GLN A 22 -8.19 -2.09 -5.85
CA GLN A 22 -9.00 -1.56 -6.95
C GLN A 22 -8.98 -0.03 -6.98
N VAL A 23 -9.20 0.61 -5.83
CA VAL A 23 -9.19 2.08 -5.70
C VAL A 23 -7.79 2.65 -5.94
N ALA A 24 -6.74 1.92 -5.54
CA ALA A 24 -5.35 2.29 -5.84
C ALA A 24 -5.07 2.31 -7.35
N LEU A 25 -5.47 1.25 -8.06
CA LEU A 25 -5.28 1.14 -9.51
C LEU A 25 -6.15 2.14 -10.27
N GLN A 26 -7.37 2.42 -9.81
CA GLN A 26 -8.23 3.46 -10.39
C GLN A 26 -7.59 4.85 -10.23
N CYS A 27 -7.07 5.17 -9.04
CA CYS A 27 -6.37 6.42 -8.80
C CYS A 27 -5.15 6.60 -9.74
N LEU A 28 -4.38 5.54 -9.97
CA LEU A 28 -3.28 5.55 -10.94
C LEU A 28 -3.77 5.71 -12.38
N PHE A 29 -4.83 5.01 -12.77
CA PHE A 29 -5.41 5.11 -14.11
C PHE A 29 -5.87 6.55 -14.39
N ASP A 30 -6.60 7.16 -13.45
CA ASP A 30 -7.10 8.53 -13.58
C ASP A 30 -5.96 9.54 -13.64
N TRP A 31 -4.87 9.32 -12.88
CA TRP A 31 -3.64 10.10 -13.00
C TRP A 31 -3.07 10.03 -14.41
N ILE A 32 -2.91 8.83 -14.96
CA ILE A 32 -2.33 8.62 -16.30
C ILE A 32 -3.18 9.33 -17.36
N MET A 33 -4.50 9.21 -17.27
CA MET A 33 -5.41 9.86 -18.22
C MET A 33 -5.35 11.39 -18.15
N LYS A 34 -5.09 11.95 -16.97
CA LYS A 34 -5.11 13.40 -16.74
C LYS A 34 -3.77 14.09 -16.93
N TYR A 35 -2.68 13.45 -16.51
CA TYR A 35 -1.34 14.05 -16.42
C TYR A 35 -0.27 13.30 -17.22
N GLY A 36 -0.59 12.11 -17.73
CA GLY A 36 0.36 11.23 -18.42
C GLY A 36 1.01 10.20 -17.48
N ILE A 37 1.88 9.37 -18.05
CA ILE A 37 2.52 8.24 -17.35
C ILE A 37 3.64 8.76 -16.43
N PRO A 38 3.58 8.48 -15.10
CA PRO A 38 4.69 8.79 -14.19
C PRO A 38 5.97 8.06 -14.58
N TYR A 39 7.13 8.68 -14.39
CA TYR A 39 8.41 8.02 -14.63
C TYR A 39 8.67 6.87 -13.64
N SER A 40 8.33 7.09 -12.37
CA SER A 40 8.41 6.11 -11.30
C SER A 40 7.24 6.27 -10.34
N ILE A 41 6.89 5.20 -9.63
CA ILE A 41 5.84 5.19 -8.62
C ILE A 41 6.42 4.55 -7.37
N TYR A 42 6.19 5.18 -6.23
CA TYR A 42 6.51 4.63 -4.93
C TYR A 42 5.33 4.84 -3.98
N CYS A 43 5.09 3.87 -3.10
CA CYS A 43 4.13 3.99 -2.02
C CYS A 43 4.91 4.12 -0.71
N ASP A 44 4.31 4.75 0.30
CA ASP A 44 4.89 4.70 1.63
C ASP A 44 4.94 3.24 2.07
N TYR A 45 6.12 2.77 2.49
CA TYR A 45 6.31 1.39 2.92
C TYR A 45 5.74 1.20 4.34
N LYS A 46 4.46 1.50 4.51
CA LYS A 46 3.75 1.37 5.78
C LYS A 46 2.96 0.07 5.73
N SER A 47 3.63 -1.01 6.11
CA SER A 47 3.01 -2.32 6.24
C SER A 47 2.06 -2.33 7.46
N LEU A 48 0.80 -1.92 7.28
CA LEU A 48 -0.24 -2.03 8.31
C LEU A 48 -0.51 -3.50 8.71
N PHE A 49 -0.12 -4.45 7.87
CA PHE A 49 -0.31 -5.88 8.07
C PHE A 49 0.92 -6.62 8.62
N TYR A 50 2.05 -5.92 8.82
CA TYR A 50 3.26 -6.51 9.37
C TYR A 50 3.34 -6.25 10.86
N THR A 51 3.27 -7.33 11.63
CA THR A 51 3.47 -7.28 13.07
C THR A 51 4.90 -7.72 13.38
N LYS A 52 5.67 -6.84 14.04
CA LYS A 52 7.05 -7.12 14.50
C LYS A 52 7.11 -8.01 15.74
N ARG A 53 6.02 -8.14 16.51
CA ARG A 53 5.97 -8.99 17.71
C ARG A 53 5.85 -10.47 17.33
N GLU A 54 6.34 -11.33 18.21
CA GLU A 54 6.07 -12.76 18.12
C GLU A 54 4.60 -13.03 18.50
N ALA A 55 4.07 -14.13 17.98
CA ALA A 55 2.78 -14.64 18.44
C ALA A 55 2.94 -15.07 19.91
N THR A 56 1.95 -14.77 20.75
CA THR A 56 1.93 -15.25 22.14
C THR A 56 1.81 -16.78 22.17
N ILE A 57 2.05 -17.41 23.32
CA ILE A 57 1.93 -18.86 23.47
C ILE A 57 0.52 -19.32 23.10
N GLU A 58 -0.50 -18.58 23.51
CA GLU A 58 -1.91 -18.86 23.25
C GLU A 58 -2.23 -18.78 21.75
N GLU A 59 -1.69 -17.77 21.06
CA GLU A 59 -1.86 -17.59 19.61
C GLU A 59 -1.15 -18.71 18.83
N GLN A 60 0.05 -19.11 19.25
CA GLN A 60 0.77 -20.24 18.65
C GLN A 60 0.00 -21.55 18.80
N LEU A 61 -0.57 -21.80 19.99
CA LEU A 61 -1.41 -22.97 20.26
C LEU A 61 -2.70 -22.97 19.42
N ALA A 62 -3.22 -21.78 19.07
CA ALA A 62 -4.37 -21.61 18.17
C ALA A 62 -3.99 -21.64 16.68
N GLY A 63 -2.71 -21.86 16.32
CA GLY A 63 -2.24 -21.86 14.94
C GLY A 63 -2.14 -20.47 14.29
N ILE A 64 -2.18 -19.40 15.09
CA ILE A 64 -2.03 -18.03 14.62
C ILE A 64 -0.54 -17.71 14.58
N ALA A 65 0.01 -17.61 13.36
CA ALA A 65 1.40 -17.24 13.16
C ALA A 65 1.61 -15.73 13.38
N SER A 66 2.79 -15.36 13.87
CA SER A 66 3.26 -13.98 13.69
C SER A 66 3.41 -13.75 12.18
N ASN A 67 2.88 -12.65 11.65
CA ASN A 67 3.10 -12.22 10.26
C ASN A 67 4.54 -11.73 10.01
N LYS A 68 5.55 -12.39 10.61
CA LYS A 68 6.94 -12.30 10.23
C LYS A 68 7.11 -13.13 8.97
N VAL A 69 6.95 -12.54 7.78
CA VAL A 69 7.68 -12.88 6.53
C VAL A 69 7.14 -11.95 5.43
N TRP A 70 7.86 -10.86 5.16
CA TRP A 70 8.17 -10.49 3.78
C TRP A 70 9.60 -10.99 3.57
N ARG A 71 9.74 -12.24 3.10
CA ARG A 71 11.04 -12.75 2.64
C ARG A 71 11.17 -12.21 1.23
N GLY A 72 11.81 -11.05 1.12
CA GLY A 72 12.25 -10.53 -0.17
C GLY A 72 12.87 -11.67 -0.97
N LEU A 73 12.29 -11.90 -2.15
CA LEU A 73 12.83 -12.75 -3.18
C LEU A 73 12.99 -11.87 -4.42
N PRO A 74 14.19 -11.71 -4.98
CA PRO A 74 15.54 -11.83 -4.42
C PRO A 74 16.01 -10.55 -3.72
#